data_AF-A0A644YEW2-F1
#
_entry.id   AF-A0A644YEW2-F1
#
_cell.length_a   1.000
_cell.length_b   1.000
_cell.length_c   1.000
_cell.angle_alpha   90.00
_cell.angle_beta   90.00
_cell.angle_gamma   90.00
#
_symmetry.space_group_name_H-M   'P 1'
#
loop_
_entity.id
_entity.type
_entity.pdbx_description
1 polymer ?
#
loop_
_entity_poly.entity_id
_entity_poly.type
_entity_poly.pdbx_seq_one_letter_code
_entity_poly.pdbx_strand_id
1 'polypeptide(L)'
;MATNRNNGIEATLLHLSRRPGEQTEVDWAGKTLTLSDSETGENSFAYLFVGVLAYNQYTYAEAFLNMGQENWISAHVNMFQHFQCVTRILVCDNLKTGVIQADKYSTKLNKTYQELAEHYNTAILPARISAPKDKPNAEGAVGLATRWITATVRNKKFFTLQELNQELHFRLKEINSRLFQKKEGSRLQVFLHEEKPFLAPLPSTPYELAQ
;
A
#
# COMPACT_ATOMS: atom_id res chain seq x y z
N MET A 1 -35.37 39.54 2.50
CA MET A 1 -35.96 38.38 1.80
C MET A 1 -35.18 38.22 0.50
N ALA A 2 -34.21 37.30 0.47
CA ALA A 2 -34.28 36.00 -0.23
C ALA A 2 -34.05 36.18 -1.76
N THR A 3 -33.11 35.55 -2.47
CA THR A 3 -32.30 34.35 -2.21
C THR A 3 -31.13 34.37 -3.21
N ASN A 4 -29.90 34.16 -2.74
CA ASN A 4 -28.72 33.99 -3.58
C ASN A 4 -28.63 32.51 -4.00
N ARG A 5 -28.80 32.21 -5.29
CA ARG A 5 -28.63 30.85 -5.84
C ARG A 5 -27.19 30.66 -6.29
N ASN A 6 -26.33 30.31 -5.33
CA ASN A 6 -25.01 29.74 -5.62
C ASN A 6 -25.20 28.26 -5.95
N ASN A 7 -25.39 27.95 -7.24
CA ASN A 7 -25.12 26.60 -7.75
C ASN A 7 -23.61 26.48 -7.94
N GLY A 8 -22.91 26.31 -6.82
CA GLY A 8 -21.54 25.84 -6.81
C GLY A 8 -21.52 24.45 -7.41
N ILE A 9 -20.84 24.32 -8.54
CA ILE A 9 -20.55 23.05 -9.19
C ILE A 9 -19.85 22.19 -8.13
N GLU A 10 -20.57 21.20 -7.60
CA GLU A 10 -20.01 20.16 -6.75
C GLU A 10 -18.82 19.57 -7.50
N ALA A 11 -17.64 19.77 -6.92
CA ALA A 11 -16.43 19.08 -7.34
C ALA A 11 -16.58 17.60 -6.98
N THR A 12 -17.32 16.87 -7.82
CA THR A 12 -17.46 15.42 -7.79
C THR A 12 -16.14 14.78 -8.19
N LEU A 13 -15.16 14.81 -7.29
CA LEU A 13 -13.88 14.14 -7.43
C LEU A 13 -13.48 13.50 -6.09
N LEU A 14 -13.87 12.23 -5.94
CA LEU A 14 -13.28 11.23 -5.05
C LEU A 14 -13.28 11.56 -3.54
N HIS A 15 -14.46 11.72 -2.93
CA HIS A 15 -14.64 11.28 -1.54
C HIS A 15 -14.79 9.76 -1.53
N LEU A 16 -13.67 9.03 -1.51
CA LEU A 16 -13.69 7.69 -0.95
C LEU A 16 -13.90 7.90 0.55
N SER A 17 -15.15 7.78 1.01
CA SER A 17 -15.60 8.04 2.39
C SER A 17 -15.09 6.98 3.37
N ARG A 18 -13.78 6.78 3.44
CA ARG A 18 -13.13 5.87 4.38
C ARG A 18 -12.80 6.62 5.65
N ARG A 19 -13.01 5.98 6.80
CA ARG A 19 -12.78 6.64 8.09
C ARG A 19 -11.28 6.68 8.38
N PRO A 20 -10.77 7.73 9.05
CA PRO A 20 -9.39 7.77 9.51
C PRO A 20 -9.05 6.51 10.33
N GLY A 21 -7.91 5.89 10.03
CA GLY A 21 -7.39 4.72 10.76
C GLY A 21 -8.11 3.40 10.48
N GLU A 22 -9.09 3.41 9.57
CA GLU A 22 -9.90 2.24 9.28
C GLU A 22 -9.14 1.20 8.47
N GLN A 23 -8.46 1.62 7.39
CA GLN A 23 -8.00 0.69 6.38
C GLN A 23 -6.63 1.02 5.78
N THR A 24 -5.77 0.00 5.72
CA THR A 24 -4.60 -0.05 4.83
C THR A 24 -4.92 -0.99 3.66
N GLU A 25 -4.59 -0.59 2.44
CA GLU A 25 -4.60 -1.46 1.27
C GLU A 25 -3.16 -1.89 0.96
N VAL A 26 -2.96 -3.16 0.58
CA VAL A 26 -1.66 -3.69 0.17
C VAL A 26 -1.79 -4.53 -1.09
N ASP A 27 -0.75 -4.52 -1.93
CA ASP A 27 -0.64 -5.42 -3.07
C ASP A 27 0.81 -5.59 -3.55
N TRP A 28 1.05 -6.62 -4.35
CA TRP A 28 2.20 -6.70 -5.23
C TRP A 28 1.89 -5.99 -6.55
N ALA A 29 2.76 -5.08 -6.97
CA ALA A 29 2.66 -4.48 -8.29
C ALA A 29 2.69 -5.56 -9.39
N GLY A 30 1.74 -5.51 -10.31
CA GLY A 30 1.67 -6.48 -11.42
C GLY A 30 2.83 -6.39 -12.44
N LYS A 31 3.63 -5.31 -12.41
CA LYS A 31 4.85 -5.17 -13.24
C LYS A 31 6.08 -5.29 -12.36
N THR A 32 7.03 -6.10 -12.79
CA THR A 32 8.35 -6.20 -12.16
C THR A 32 9.21 -4.98 -12.48
N LEU A 33 10.14 -4.70 -11.56
CA LEU A 33 11.23 -3.75 -11.76
C LEU A 33 12.47 -4.52 -12.22
N THR A 34 13.37 -3.85 -12.94
CA THR A 34 14.57 -4.47 -13.50
C THR A 34 15.80 -4.13 -12.67
N LEU A 35 16.60 -5.14 -12.37
CA LEU A 35 17.95 -5.02 -11.85
C LEU A 35 18.91 -5.49 -12.95
N SER A 36 19.86 -4.66 -13.34
CA SER A 36 20.84 -4.98 -14.38
C SER A 36 22.14 -5.46 -13.75
N ASP A 37 22.67 -6.57 -14.23
CA ASP A 37 24.00 -7.05 -13.86
C ASP A 37 25.07 -6.20 -14.57
N SER A 38 26.02 -5.65 -13.82
CA SER A 38 27.08 -4.79 -14.35
C SER A 38 28.18 -5.53 -15.12
N GLU A 39 28.37 -6.83 -14.85
CA GLU A 39 29.42 -7.65 -15.45
C GLU A 39 28.92 -8.41 -16.67
N THR A 40 27.71 -8.98 -16.59
CA THR A 40 27.14 -9.83 -17.66
C THR A 40 26.18 -9.07 -18.57
N GLY A 41 25.59 -7.96 -18.09
CA GLY A 41 24.51 -7.25 -18.78
C GLY A 41 23.16 -7.97 -18.73
N GLU A 42 23.06 -9.09 -18.02
CA GLU A 42 21.80 -9.81 -17.82
C GLU A 42 20.88 -9.02 -16.88
N ASN A 43 19.57 -9.19 -17.06
CA ASN A 43 18.57 -8.54 -16.23
C ASN A 43 17.95 -9.57 -15.27
N SER A 44 17.95 -9.25 -13.99
CA SER A 44 17.10 -9.89 -12.99
C SER A 44 15.90 -9.00 -12.65
N PHE A 45 14.89 -9.58 -12.02
CA PHE A 45 13.63 -8.91 -11.73
C PHE A 45 13.41 -8.76 -10.23
N ALA A 46 12.85 -7.62 -9.84
CA ALA A 46 12.38 -7.35 -8.50
C ALA A 46 10.86 -7.11 -8.51
N TYR A 47 10.20 -7.51 -7.43
CA TYR A 47 8.76 -7.41 -7.21
C TYR A 47 8.49 -6.29 -6.22
N LEU A 48 7.65 -5.34 -6.60
CA LEU A 48 7.35 -4.17 -5.78
C LEU A 48 6.13 -4.44 -4.90
N PHE A 49 6.31 -4.46 -3.59
CA PHE A 49 5.23 -4.36 -2.62
C PHE A 49 4.81 -2.90 -2.47
N VAL A 50 3.50 -2.64 -2.38
CA VAL A 50 2.96 -1.30 -2.12
C VAL A 50 1.88 -1.40 -1.06
N GLY A 51 1.96 -0.52 -0.05
CA GLY A 51 0.98 -0.37 1.01
C GLY A 51 0.52 1.08 1.15
N VAL A 52 -0.79 1.30 1.30
CA VAL A 52 -1.37 2.65 1.30
C VAL A 52 -2.43 2.79 2.40
N LEU A 53 -2.30 3.81 3.26
CA LEU A 53 -3.39 4.23 4.14
C LEU A 53 -4.52 4.83 3.31
N ALA A 54 -5.70 4.20 3.35
CA ALA A 54 -6.72 4.51 2.37
C ALA A 54 -7.40 5.88 2.55
N TYR A 55 -7.32 6.46 3.75
CA TYR A 55 -7.90 7.76 4.06
C TYR A 55 -7.12 8.92 3.41
N ASN A 56 -5.80 8.98 3.62
CA ASN A 56 -4.95 10.10 3.16
C ASN A 56 -3.95 9.72 2.05
N GLN A 57 -3.91 8.46 1.64
CA GLN A 57 -2.99 7.91 0.66
C GLN A 57 -1.51 7.97 1.07
N TYR A 58 -1.19 8.03 2.36
CA TYR A 58 0.18 7.88 2.85
C TYR A 58 0.69 6.50 2.45
N THR A 59 1.78 6.49 1.70
CA THR A 59 2.20 5.34 0.90
C THR A 59 3.53 4.81 1.39
N TYR A 60 3.66 3.49 1.38
CA TYR A 60 4.89 2.74 1.54
C TYR A 60 5.10 1.84 0.32
N ALA A 61 6.36 1.60 -0.04
CA ALA A 61 6.72 0.62 -1.06
C ALA A 61 8.14 0.08 -0.83
N GLU A 62 8.34 -1.17 -1.22
CA GLU A 62 9.61 -1.88 -1.08
C GLU A 62 9.72 -2.97 -2.15
N ALA A 63 10.91 -3.14 -2.72
CA ALA A 63 11.21 -4.15 -3.70
C ALA A 63 11.81 -5.40 -3.04
N PHE A 64 11.40 -6.58 -3.54
CA PHE A 64 11.85 -7.89 -3.09
C PHE A 64 12.26 -8.76 -4.29
N LEU A 65 13.05 -9.81 -4.06
CA LEU A 65 13.49 -10.72 -5.12
C LEU A 65 12.42 -11.74 -5.53
N ASN A 66 11.40 -11.96 -4.71
CA ASN A 66 10.28 -12.83 -5.03
C ASN A 66 9.02 -12.40 -4.26
N MET A 67 7.87 -12.94 -4.68
CA MET A 67 6.58 -12.72 -4.04
C MET A 67 6.22 -13.82 -3.02
N GLY A 68 7.20 -14.55 -2.46
CA GLY A 68 6.96 -15.65 -1.52
C GLY A 68 6.38 -15.19 -0.19
N GLN A 69 5.87 -16.15 0.60
CA GLN A 69 5.23 -15.87 1.89
C GLN A 69 6.16 -15.14 2.88
N GLU A 70 7.44 -15.51 2.94
CA GLU A 70 8.43 -14.85 3.80
C GLU A 70 8.57 -13.36 3.47
N ASN A 71 8.78 -13.04 2.19
CA ASN A 71 8.89 -11.65 1.73
C ASN A 71 7.57 -10.88 1.87
N TRP A 72 6.42 -11.55 1.70
CA TRP A 72 5.11 -10.95 1.94
C TRP A 72 4.96 -10.52 3.41
N ILE A 73 5.35 -11.38 4.35
CA ILE A 73 5.31 -11.08 5.79
C ILE A 73 6.31 -9.98 6.14
N SER A 74 7.55 -10.08 5.65
CA SER A 74 8.57 -9.04 5.84
C SER A 74 8.10 -7.67 5.33
N ALA A 75 7.43 -7.61 4.18
CA ALA A 75 6.89 -6.37 3.64
C ALA A 75 5.83 -5.74 4.54
N HIS A 76 4.99 -6.54 5.20
CA HIS A 76 4.01 -6.05 6.17
C HIS A 76 4.68 -5.49 7.41
N VAL A 77 5.65 -6.22 7.96
CA VAL A 77 6.42 -5.80 9.13
C VAL A 77 7.13 -4.47 8.82
N ASN A 78 7.84 -4.38 7.69
CA ASN A 78 8.55 -3.17 7.28
C ASN A 78 7.59 -2.01 7.01
N MET A 79 6.41 -2.27 6.42
CA MET A 79 5.37 -1.26 6.22
C MET A 79 4.83 -0.72 7.55
N PHE A 80 4.48 -1.59 8.50
CA PHE A 80 4.01 -1.17 9.81
C PHE A 80 5.09 -0.39 10.57
N GLN A 81 6.35 -0.82 10.47
CA GLN A 81 7.49 -0.06 10.99
C GLN A 81 7.64 1.30 10.28
N HIS A 82 7.40 1.41 8.97
CA HIS A 82 7.42 2.69 8.27
C HIS A 82 6.31 3.63 8.77
N PHE A 83 5.10 3.11 8.93
CA PHE A 83 3.96 3.88 9.43
C PHE A 83 4.06 4.19 10.93
N GLN A 84 4.77 3.37 11.71
CA GLN A 84 4.82 3.42 13.17
C GLN A 84 3.44 3.24 13.82
N CYS A 85 2.53 2.52 13.14
CA CYS A 85 1.16 2.27 13.58
C CYS A 85 0.47 1.22 12.69
N VAL A 86 -0.70 0.77 13.12
CA VAL A 86 -1.53 -0.25 12.45
C VAL A 86 -2.97 0.27 12.25
N THR A 87 -3.58 -0.05 11.12
CA THR A 87 -5.02 0.16 10.86
C THR A 87 -5.85 -1.00 11.41
N ARG A 88 -7.16 -0.81 11.51
CA ARG A 88 -8.08 -1.88 11.95
C ARG A 88 -8.25 -2.98 10.91
N ILE A 89 -8.18 -2.60 9.64
CA ILE A 89 -8.42 -3.48 8.50
C ILE A 89 -7.26 -3.38 7.53
N LEU A 90 -6.69 -4.52 7.20
CA LEU A 90 -5.75 -4.68 6.11
C LEU A 90 -6.45 -5.35 4.94
N VAL A 91 -6.51 -4.66 3.80
CA VAL A 91 -7.13 -5.19 2.58
C VAL A 91 -6.05 -5.62 1.60
N CYS A 92 -6.14 -6.88 1.16
CA CYS A 92 -5.23 -7.50 0.21
C CYS A 92 -6.01 -8.02 -1.01
N ASP A 93 -5.59 -7.63 -2.22
CA ASP A 93 -6.24 -8.05 -3.47
C ASP A 93 -5.77 -9.45 -3.91
N ASN A 94 -4.49 -9.77 -3.69
CA ASN A 94 -3.89 -11.02 -4.14
C ASN A 94 -3.71 -12.04 -3.01
N LEU A 95 -4.83 -12.62 -2.58
CA LEU A 95 -4.84 -13.63 -1.54
C LEU A 95 -4.16 -14.95 -1.92
N LYS A 96 -3.75 -15.18 -3.17
CA LYS A 96 -3.11 -16.45 -3.56
C LYS A 96 -1.82 -16.76 -2.81
N THR A 97 -1.05 -15.74 -2.42
CA THR A 97 0.15 -15.88 -1.61
C THR A 97 -0.15 -16.13 -0.12
N GLY A 98 -1.36 -15.74 0.30
CA GLY A 98 -1.84 -15.80 1.68
C GLY A 98 -2.90 -16.87 1.93
N VAL A 99 -3.29 -17.68 0.92
CA VAL A 99 -4.48 -18.54 0.98
C VAL A 99 -4.17 -19.94 0.47
N ILE A 100 -4.53 -20.93 1.28
CA ILE A 100 -4.37 -22.36 1.00
C ILE A 100 -5.45 -22.85 0.00
N GLN A 101 -6.64 -22.23 0.00
CA GLN A 101 -7.72 -22.51 -0.95
C GLN A 101 -8.74 -21.36 -0.96
N ALA A 102 -9.05 -20.79 -2.13
CA ALA A 102 -10.07 -19.76 -2.26
C ALA A 102 -11.44 -20.44 -2.45
N ASP A 103 -12.25 -20.53 -1.38
CA ASP A 103 -13.66 -20.89 -1.50
C ASP A 103 -14.53 -19.62 -1.45
N LYS A 104 -15.62 -19.65 -2.19
CA LYS A 104 -16.49 -18.52 -2.56
C LYS A 104 -17.14 -17.80 -1.36
N TYR A 105 -16.97 -18.33 -0.15
CA TYR A 105 -17.59 -17.84 1.08
C TYR A 105 -16.63 -17.73 2.28
N SER A 106 -15.37 -18.17 2.17
CA SER A 106 -14.39 -18.04 3.25
C SER A 106 -12.97 -18.00 2.73
N THR A 107 -12.30 -16.88 2.93
CA THR A 107 -10.86 -16.76 2.74
C THR A 107 -10.15 -17.37 3.95
N LYS A 108 -9.67 -18.61 3.85
CA LYS A 108 -8.75 -19.15 4.87
C LYS A 108 -7.36 -18.59 4.62
N LEU A 109 -6.97 -17.62 5.42
CA LEU A 109 -5.59 -17.17 5.51
C LEU A 109 -4.72 -18.37 5.89
N ASN A 110 -3.50 -18.44 5.35
CA ASN A 110 -2.51 -19.36 5.88
C ASN A 110 -2.17 -18.97 7.33
N LYS A 111 -1.77 -19.96 8.12
CA LYS A 111 -1.52 -19.80 9.57
C LYS A 111 -0.61 -18.60 9.87
N THR A 112 0.49 -18.47 9.13
CA THR A 112 1.45 -17.37 9.28
C THR A 112 0.82 -15.98 9.08
N TYR A 113 -0.06 -15.82 8.10
CA TYR A 113 -0.67 -14.53 7.82
C TYR A 113 -1.79 -14.20 8.81
N GLN A 114 -2.45 -15.23 9.35
CA GLN A 114 -3.35 -15.08 10.50
C GLN A 114 -2.58 -14.64 11.76
N GLU A 115 -1.45 -15.28 12.07
CA GLU A 115 -0.59 -14.94 13.21
C GLU A 115 -0.06 -13.49 13.11
N LEU A 116 0.31 -13.03 11.90
CA LEU A 116 0.65 -11.64 11.66
C LEU A 116 -0.53 -10.70 12.00
N ALA A 117 -1.74 -11.02 11.52
CA ALA A 117 -2.95 -10.24 11.82
C ALA A 117 -3.23 -10.15 13.33
N GLU A 118 -3.10 -11.26 14.03
CA GLU A 118 -3.28 -11.34 15.48
C GLU A 118 -2.22 -10.52 16.22
N HIS A 119 -0.94 -10.64 15.83
CA HIS A 119 0.17 -9.89 16.43
C HIS A 119 -0.01 -8.38 16.33
N TYR A 120 -0.45 -7.88 15.17
CA TYR A 120 -0.69 -6.46 14.94
C TYR A 120 -2.13 -6.01 15.27
N ASN A 121 -2.99 -6.92 15.75
CA ASN A 121 -4.40 -6.66 16.05
C ASN A 121 -5.17 -5.99 14.90
N THR A 122 -5.00 -6.53 13.68
CA THR A 122 -5.68 -6.07 12.46
C THR A 122 -6.47 -7.20 11.81
N ALA A 123 -7.64 -6.88 11.24
CA ALA A 123 -8.40 -7.84 10.45
C ALA A 123 -7.91 -7.82 9.00
N ILE A 124 -7.57 -8.99 8.43
CA ILE A 124 -7.22 -9.10 7.00
C ILE A 124 -8.46 -9.45 6.19
N LEU A 125 -8.78 -8.65 5.18
CA LEU A 125 -9.90 -8.87 4.28
C LEU A 125 -9.46 -8.95 2.81
N PRO A 126 -10.08 -9.79 1.97
CA PRO A 126 -9.97 -9.68 0.52
C PRO A 126 -10.38 -8.29 0.04
N ALA A 127 -9.71 -7.78 -0.99
CA ALA A 127 -10.30 -6.70 -1.79
C ALA A 127 -11.63 -7.18 -2.39
N ARG A 128 -12.63 -6.31 -2.42
CA ARG A 128 -13.94 -6.66 -2.99
C ARG A 128 -13.77 -6.97 -4.48
N ILE A 129 -14.21 -8.15 -4.91
CA ILE A 129 -14.29 -8.48 -6.34
C ILE A 129 -15.35 -7.57 -6.97
N SER A 130 -14.95 -6.47 -7.58
CA SER A 130 -15.87 -5.65 -8.38
C SER A 130 -16.25 -6.38 -9.66
N ALA A 131 -17.54 -6.41 -9.98
CA ALA A 131 -18.03 -7.01 -11.21
C ALA A 131 -17.46 -6.25 -12.43
N PRO A 132 -17.23 -6.92 -13.57
CA PRO A 132 -16.57 -6.34 -14.75
C PRO A 132 -17.26 -5.07 -15.31
N LYS A 133 -18.54 -4.85 -15.01
CA LYS A 133 -19.32 -3.70 -15.50
C LYS A 133 -19.06 -2.39 -14.74
N ASP A 134 -18.41 -2.44 -13.57
CA ASP A 134 -18.15 -1.26 -12.73
C ASP A 134 -16.78 -0.62 -13.00
N LYS A 135 -16.09 -1.06 -14.06
CA LYS A 135 -14.80 -0.54 -14.52
C LYS A 135 -14.97 0.64 -15.47
N PRO A 136 -15.14 1.87 -14.96
CA PRO A 136 -14.44 2.98 -15.63
C PRO A 136 -13.42 3.72 -14.74
N ASN A 137 -13.52 3.64 -13.40
CA ASN A 137 -12.75 4.52 -12.50
C ASN A 137 -12.16 3.86 -11.23
N ALA A 138 -12.26 2.53 -11.07
CA ALA A 138 -11.90 1.83 -9.83
C ALA A 138 -10.42 1.40 -9.74
N GLU A 139 -9.48 2.30 -10.01
CA GLU A 139 -8.12 2.06 -9.49
C GLU A 139 -8.15 2.39 -7.99
N GLY A 140 -7.99 1.37 -7.14
CA GLY A 140 -7.84 1.54 -5.69
C GLY A 140 -6.61 2.40 -5.34
N ALA A 141 -6.48 2.81 -4.08
CA ALA A 141 -5.42 3.71 -3.64
C ALA A 141 -4.02 3.10 -3.91
N VAL A 142 -3.89 1.78 -3.72
CA VAL A 142 -2.68 1.02 -4.05
C VAL A 142 -2.37 1.03 -5.55
N GLY A 143 -3.38 0.88 -6.42
CA GLY A 143 -3.17 0.89 -7.87
C GLY A 143 -2.62 2.23 -8.37
N LEU A 144 -3.18 3.33 -7.86
CA LEU A 144 -2.69 4.67 -8.16
C LEU A 144 -1.25 4.86 -7.66
N ALA A 145 -0.98 4.52 -6.39
CA ALA A 145 0.35 4.62 -5.81
C ALA A 145 1.39 3.80 -6.59
N THR A 146 1.04 2.57 -6.95
CA THR A 146 1.88 1.67 -7.77
C THR A 146 2.26 2.32 -9.10
N ARG A 147 1.29 2.89 -9.82
CA ARG A 147 1.56 3.58 -11.08
C ARG A 147 2.54 4.73 -10.92
N TRP A 148 2.36 5.55 -9.88
CA TRP A 148 3.25 6.69 -9.60
C TRP A 148 4.67 6.25 -9.25
N ILE A 149 4.82 5.29 -8.33
CA ILE A 149 6.13 4.83 -7.86
C ILE A 149 6.89 4.18 -9.00
N THR A 150 6.27 3.26 -9.74
CA THR A 150 6.90 2.63 -10.90
C THR A 150 7.32 3.66 -11.95
N ALA A 151 6.52 4.71 -12.17
CA ALA A 151 6.87 5.77 -13.11
C ALA A 151 8.09 6.61 -12.66
N THR A 152 8.38 6.70 -11.35
CA THR A 152 9.54 7.46 -10.82
C THR A 152 10.86 6.72 -11.02
N VAL A 153 10.83 5.39 -11.09
CA VAL A 153 12.04 4.54 -11.19
C VAL A 153 12.25 3.93 -12.58
N ARG A 154 11.26 3.93 -13.47
CA ARG A 154 11.32 3.26 -14.79
C ARG A 154 12.46 3.66 -15.72
N ASN A 155 13.02 4.87 -15.56
CA ASN A 155 14.08 5.40 -16.42
C ASN A 155 15.45 5.38 -15.74
N LYS A 156 15.56 4.70 -14.58
CA LYS A 156 16.80 4.51 -13.85
C LYS A 156 17.24 3.05 -13.99
N LYS A 157 18.56 2.83 -13.98
CA LYS A 157 19.15 1.50 -13.87
C LYS A 157 19.61 1.29 -12.44
N PHE A 158 19.37 0.10 -11.92
CA PHE A 158 19.82 -0.33 -10.60
C PHE A 158 20.57 -1.62 -10.76
N PHE A 159 21.64 -1.79 -10.00
CA PHE A 159 22.49 -2.98 -10.06
C PHE A 159 22.26 -3.92 -8.88
N THR A 160 21.70 -3.39 -7.78
CA THR A 160 21.39 -4.17 -6.60
C THR A 160 19.99 -3.86 -6.08
N LEU A 161 19.40 -4.82 -5.38
CA LEU A 161 18.11 -4.61 -4.68
C LEU A 161 18.22 -3.46 -3.66
N GLN A 162 19.37 -3.34 -2.99
CA GLN A 162 19.61 -2.30 -2.00
C GLN A 162 19.56 -0.90 -2.63
N GLU A 163 20.21 -0.71 -3.78
CA GLU A 163 20.20 0.56 -4.52
C GLU A 163 18.77 0.94 -4.95
N LEU A 164 18.02 -0.04 -5.49
CA LEU A 164 16.63 0.15 -5.85
C LEU A 164 15.78 0.57 -4.64
N ASN A 165 15.92 -0.11 -3.51
CA ASN A 165 15.17 0.23 -2.29
C ASN A 165 15.56 1.58 -1.70
N GLN A 166 16.83 1.98 -1.78
CA GLN A 166 17.26 3.32 -1.38
C GLN A 166 16.58 4.41 -2.22
N GLU A 167 16.53 4.23 -3.54
CA GLU A 167 15.81 5.15 -4.44
C GLU A 167 14.31 5.16 -4.14
N LEU A 168 13.68 4.00 -3.95
CA LEU A 168 12.26 3.91 -3.60
C LEU A 168 11.97 4.68 -2.29
N HIS A 169 12.79 4.51 -1.25
CA HIS A 169 12.65 5.26 -0.01
C HIS A 169 12.81 6.77 -0.20
N PHE A 170 13.74 7.21 -1.06
CA PHE A 170 13.87 8.61 -1.41
C PHE A 170 12.58 9.14 -2.09
N ARG A 171 12.06 8.42 -3.09
CA ARG A 171 10.82 8.79 -3.80
C ARG A 171 9.58 8.77 -2.91
N LEU A 172 9.52 7.85 -1.95
CA LEU A 172 8.44 7.79 -0.96
C LEU A 172 8.43 9.03 -0.06
N LYS A 173 9.60 9.50 0.39
CA LYS A 173 9.69 10.75 1.15
C LYS A 173 9.18 11.93 0.32
N GLU A 174 9.56 12.01 -0.95
CA GLU A 174 9.09 13.07 -1.87
C GLU A 174 7.57 13.03 -2.05
N ILE A 175 6.99 11.88 -2.42
CA ILE A 175 5.54 11.79 -2.72
C ILE A 175 4.67 12.01 -1.48
N ASN A 176 5.12 11.53 -0.32
CA ASN A 176 4.39 11.70 0.93
C ASN A 176 4.44 13.14 1.44
N SER A 177 5.55 13.85 1.18
CA SER A 177 5.72 15.25 1.60
C SER A 177 5.20 16.26 0.58
N ARG A 178 4.92 15.83 -0.66
CA ARG A 178 4.40 16.70 -1.72
C ARG A 178 3.02 17.26 -1.36
N LEU A 179 2.89 18.58 -1.50
CA LEU A 179 1.62 19.27 -1.28
C LEU A 179 0.55 18.80 -2.26
N PHE A 180 -0.69 18.70 -1.78
CA PHE A 180 -1.83 18.43 -2.63
C PHE A 180 -2.13 19.63 -3.54
N GLN A 181 -2.72 19.36 -4.71
CA GLN A 181 -3.09 20.42 -5.66
C GLN A 181 -4.42 21.11 -5.30
N LYS A 182 -5.34 20.39 -4.64
CA LYS A 182 -6.73 20.81 -4.42
C LYS A 182 -7.15 20.89 -2.94
N LYS A 183 -6.22 20.64 -2.02
CA LYS A 183 -6.44 20.76 -0.57
C LYS A 183 -5.14 21.17 0.12
N GLU A 184 -5.24 21.64 1.35
CA GLU A 184 -4.08 22.03 2.13
C GLU A 184 -3.25 20.83 2.58
N GLY A 185 -1.96 21.09 2.76
CA GLY A 185 -0.99 20.15 3.28
C GLY A 185 -0.53 19.05 2.29
N SER A 186 0.07 18.00 2.85
CA SER A 186 0.60 16.83 2.15
C SER A 186 0.07 15.53 2.77
N ARG A 187 0.34 14.38 2.14
CA ARG A 187 -0.04 13.06 2.70
C ARG A 187 0.53 12.88 4.09
N LEU A 188 1.79 13.25 4.29
CA LEU A 188 2.47 13.20 5.57
C LEU A 188 1.82 14.12 6.61
N GLN A 189 1.46 15.35 6.24
CA GLN A 189 0.81 16.27 7.18
C GLN A 189 -0.58 15.78 7.59
N VAL A 190 -1.40 15.33 6.63
CA VAL A 190 -2.72 14.75 6.93
C VAL A 190 -2.58 13.47 7.75
N PHE A 191 -1.59 12.62 7.46
CA PHE A 191 -1.29 11.46 8.29
C PHE A 191 -1.00 11.85 9.73
N LEU A 192 -0.08 12.77 9.97
CA LEU A 192 0.33 13.13 11.33
C LEU A 192 -0.78 13.81 12.14
N HIS A 193 -1.56 14.71 11.51
CA HIS A 193 -2.50 15.56 12.24
C HIS A 193 -3.94 15.04 12.24
N GLU A 194 -4.35 14.26 11.22
CA GLU A 194 -5.74 13.85 11.06
C GLU A 194 -5.93 12.34 11.22
N GLU A 195 -5.01 11.49 10.74
CA GLU A 195 -5.22 10.03 10.77
C GLU A 195 -4.52 9.31 11.93
N LYS A 196 -3.26 9.67 12.21
CA LYS A 196 -2.42 9.02 13.23
C LYS A 196 -3.09 8.91 14.60
N PRO A 197 -3.87 9.89 15.10
CA PRO A 197 -4.58 9.77 16.37
C PRO A 197 -5.60 8.61 16.44
N PHE A 198 -6.05 8.08 15.30
CA PHE A 198 -7.03 7.00 15.21
C PHE A 198 -6.40 5.61 14.98
N LEU A 199 -5.09 5.56 14.73
CA LEU A 199 -4.35 4.33 14.43
C LEU A 199 -3.87 3.64 15.72
N ALA A 200 -3.83 2.31 15.69
CA ALA A 200 -3.27 1.55 16.80
C ALA A 200 -1.74 1.68 16.84
N PRO A 201 -1.12 1.75 18.02
CA PRO A 201 0.33 1.71 18.13
C PRO A 201 0.87 0.35 17.70
N LEU A 202 2.16 0.29 17.35
CA LEU A 202 2.83 -1.00 17.12
C LEU A 202 2.96 -1.80 18.43
N PRO A 203 2.95 -3.14 18.35
CA PRO A 203 3.44 -3.99 19.44
C PRO A 203 4.89 -3.65 19.82
N SER A 204 5.29 -4.01 21.04
CA SER A 204 6.65 -3.73 21.55
C SER A 204 7.77 -4.43 20.78
N THR A 205 7.45 -5.55 20.12
CA THR A 205 8.37 -6.30 19.26
C THR A 205 7.79 -6.47 17.86
N PRO A 206 8.63 -6.48 16.81
CA PRO A 206 8.19 -6.89 15.48
C PRO A 206 7.67 -8.34 15.48
N TYR A 207 6.80 -8.67 14.53
CA TYR A 207 6.43 -10.06 14.29
C TYR A 207 7.64 -10.82 13.71
N GLU A 208 7.87 -12.04 14.18
CA GLU A 208 8.92 -12.93 13.69
C GLU A 208 8.29 -14.20 13.14
N LEU A 209 8.78 -14.67 11.99
CA LEU A 209 8.35 -15.93 11.42
C LEU A 209 8.85 -17.09 12.29
N ALA A 210 7.93 -17.97 12.70
CA ALA A 210 8.30 -19.24 13.31
C ALA A 210 9.10 -20.07 12.29
N GLN A 211 10.32 -20.47 12.65
CA GLN A 211 11.18 -21.35 11.87
C GLN A 211 10.70 -22.81 11.91
#